data_AF-A0A2D4FRC2-F1
#
_entry.id   AF-A0A2D4FRC2-F1
#
_cell.length_a   1.000
_cell.length_b   1.000
_cell.length_c   1.000
_cell.angle_alpha   90.00
_cell.angle_beta   90.00
_cell.angle_gamma   90.00
#
_symmetry.space_group_name_H-M   'P 1'
#
loop_
_entity.id
_entity.type
_entity.pdbx_description
1 polymer ?
#
loop_
_entity_poly.entity_id
_entity_poly.type
_entity_poly.pdbx_seq_one_letter_code
_entity_poly.pdbx_strand_id
1 'polypeptide(L)'
;GLTIVGSVFPGTYLDKYAEAERAEENIRSSMGTERTKGFCQIIVSPSVRDGISHLIQSAGLGGMKHNTVLMAWPQSWKQTDNRFSWKNFVDTVRETTAAQQALLVAKNIDLFPGNQERFSEGNIDIWWIVHDGGMLMLLPFLLKQHKVWRKCRMRIFTVAQMDDNSIQMKNDLQMFLYHLRIKAEVEVVEMFENDISAFTYEKTLVMEQRSQMLKQMQLSKNEREREAQLIHDRNTASHGTGMVKLQTAIAAPEKVQMTWTKEKLISEKHKNKEACAPGYKDIFSMKPNESNVRRMHTAVKLNGVVLNKSQNAQLVLLNMPGPPKNRHGDENYMEFLEVLTEGLNRVLLVRGGGREVITIYS
;
A
#
# COMPACT_ATOMS: atom_id res chain seq x y z
N GLY A 1 11.70 -7.57 -18.73
CA GLY A 1 12.00 -6.56 -17.71
C GLY A 1 13.27 -6.95 -16.97
N LEU A 2 13.68 -6.12 -16.01
CA LEU A 2 14.76 -6.41 -15.06
C LEU A 2 14.14 -6.99 -13.79
N THR A 3 14.70 -8.09 -13.28
CA THR A 3 14.33 -8.66 -11.98
C THR A 3 15.61 -8.88 -11.18
N ILE A 4 15.63 -8.42 -9.93
CA ILE A 4 16.73 -8.62 -9.00
C ILE A 4 16.15 -9.34 -7.78
N VAL A 5 16.67 -10.54 -7.48
CA VAL A 5 16.31 -11.29 -6.27
C VAL A 5 17.36 -11.00 -5.22
N GLY A 6 17.01 -10.13 -4.28
CA GLY A 6 17.86 -9.75 -3.15
C GLY A 6 17.62 -10.64 -1.93
N SER A 7 18.68 -11.05 -1.24
CA SER A 7 18.59 -11.71 0.07
C SER A 7 19.66 -11.20 1.03
N VAL A 8 19.36 -11.24 2.33
CA VAL A 8 20.23 -10.72 3.39
C VAL A 8 20.56 -11.82 4.38
N PHE A 9 21.86 -12.06 4.58
CA PHE A 9 22.37 -12.98 5.58
C PHE A 9 22.81 -12.22 6.84
N PRO A 10 22.29 -12.58 8.03
CA PRO A 10 22.75 -12.01 9.28
C PRO A 10 24.16 -12.51 9.62
N GLY A 11 25.11 -11.59 9.83
CA GLY A 11 26.45 -11.92 10.29
C GLY A 11 27.54 -11.01 9.75
N THR A 12 28.79 -11.44 9.91
CA THR A 12 29.99 -10.77 9.39
C THR A 12 30.43 -11.44 8.09
N TYR A 13 30.75 -10.66 7.06
CA TYR A 13 31.11 -11.19 5.74
C TYR A 13 32.32 -12.13 5.76
N LEU A 14 33.34 -11.80 6.58
CA LEU A 14 34.56 -12.62 6.72
C LEU A 14 34.27 -14.08 7.10
N ASP A 15 33.22 -14.31 7.91
CA ASP A 15 32.87 -15.64 8.39
C ASP A 15 31.84 -16.33 7.50
N LYS A 16 31.02 -15.54 6.79
CA LYS A 16 29.83 -16.02 6.07
C LYS A 16 29.97 -16.04 4.54
N TYR A 17 31.11 -15.64 3.97
CA TYR A 17 31.29 -15.57 2.51
C TYR A 17 30.97 -16.90 1.80
N ALA A 18 31.46 -18.03 2.31
CA ALA A 18 31.21 -19.34 1.71
C ALA A 18 29.75 -19.82 1.84
N GLU A 19 29.04 -19.38 2.89
CA GLU A 19 27.59 -19.61 3.01
C GLU A 19 26.81 -18.72 2.03
N ALA A 20 27.24 -17.46 1.87
CA ALA A 20 26.63 -16.51 0.94
C ALA A 20 26.76 -16.96 -0.53
N GLU A 21 27.93 -17.45 -0.95
CA GLU A 21 28.12 -17.97 -2.31
C GLU A 21 27.23 -19.19 -2.60
N ARG A 22 27.16 -20.15 -1.66
CA ARG A 22 26.26 -21.31 -1.77
C ARG A 22 24.79 -20.89 -1.82
N ALA A 23 24.39 -19.90 -1.04
CA ALA A 23 23.04 -19.37 -1.07
C ALA A 23 22.71 -18.69 -2.40
N GLU A 24 23.66 -17.98 -2.98
CA GLU A 24 23.50 -17.37 -4.31
C GLU A 24 23.25 -18.43 -5.39
N GLU A 25 24.03 -19.51 -5.40
CA GLU A 25 23.86 -20.64 -6.32
C GLU A 25 22.49 -21.29 -6.15
N ASN A 26 22.07 -21.53 -4.91
CA ASN A 26 20.75 -22.11 -4.59
C ASN A 26 19.61 -21.21 -5.09
N ILE A 27 19.68 -19.91 -4.86
CA ILE A 27 18.66 -18.96 -5.33
C ILE A 27 18.66 -18.92 -6.86
N ARG A 28 19.83 -18.92 -7.51
CA ARG A 28 19.93 -18.94 -8.97
C ARG A 28 19.33 -20.22 -9.58
N SER A 29 19.51 -21.36 -8.92
CA SER A 29 18.89 -22.64 -9.29
C SER A 29 17.36 -22.58 -9.17
N SER A 30 16.83 -22.03 -8.07
CA SER A 30 15.40 -21.81 -7.88
C SER A 30 14.81 -20.84 -8.90
N MET A 31 15.52 -19.75 -9.22
CA MET A 31 15.12 -18.82 -10.29
C MET A 31 15.04 -19.52 -11.65
N GLY A 32 15.98 -20.43 -11.96
CA GLY A 32 15.96 -21.24 -13.16
C GLY A 32 14.74 -22.16 -13.23
N THR A 33 14.43 -22.83 -12.12
CA THR A 33 13.26 -23.73 -11.98
C THR A 33 11.95 -22.97 -12.20
N GLU A 34 11.81 -21.79 -11.59
CA GLU A 34 10.62 -20.94 -11.71
C GLU A 34 10.59 -20.08 -12.99
N ARG A 35 11.58 -20.24 -13.88
CA ARG A 35 11.71 -19.51 -15.15
C ARG A 35 11.80 -17.99 -14.98
N THR A 36 12.36 -17.55 -13.85
CA THR A 36 12.58 -16.13 -13.53
C THR A 36 13.93 -15.69 -14.08
N LYS A 37 13.93 -14.90 -15.15
CA LYS A 37 15.15 -14.29 -15.71
C LYS A 37 15.51 -13.05 -14.89
N GLY A 38 16.73 -12.99 -14.36
CA GLY A 38 17.18 -11.86 -13.55
C GLY A 38 18.55 -12.08 -12.93
N PHE A 39 18.87 -11.23 -11.97
CA PHE A 39 20.10 -11.29 -11.19
C PHE A 39 19.80 -11.68 -9.74
N CYS A 40 20.75 -12.32 -9.07
CA CYS A 40 20.72 -12.55 -7.64
C CYS A 40 21.72 -11.61 -6.97
N GLN A 41 21.35 -11.04 -5.82
CA GLN A 41 22.23 -10.20 -5.02
C GLN A 41 22.13 -10.59 -3.55
N ILE A 42 23.23 -11.08 -2.98
CA ILE A 42 23.33 -11.43 -1.56
C ILE A 42 24.06 -10.31 -0.82
N ILE A 43 23.50 -9.86 0.31
CA ILE A 43 24.19 -8.98 1.25
C ILE A 43 24.38 -9.69 2.58
N VAL A 44 25.61 -9.73 3.08
CA VAL A 44 25.89 -10.15 4.46
C VAL A 44 25.95 -8.89 5.33
N SER A 45 25.13 -8.84 6.37
CA SER A 45 25.05 -7.68 7.27
C SER A 45 24.79 -8.14 8.71
N PRO A 46 25.37 -7.50 9.74
CA PRO A 46 25.05 -7.80 11.14
C PRO A 46 23.56 -7.61 11.48
N SER A 47 22.89 -6.71 10.74
CA SER A 47 21.49 -6.34 10.91
C SER A 47 20.74 -6.60 9.61
N VAL A 48 19.72 -7.47 9.67
CA VAL A 48 18.87 -7.79 8.51
C VAL A 48 18.14 -6.53 8.01
N ARG A 49 17.67 -5.68 8.92
CA ARG A 49 17.04 -4.40 8.60
C ARG A 49 17.96 -3.54 7.73
N ASP A 50 19.21 -3.35 8.16
CA ASP A 50 20.15 -2.48 7.45
C ASP A 50 20.56 -3.11 6.10
N GLY A 51 20.67 -4.44 6.03
CA GLY A 51 20.92 -5.13 4.77
C GLY A 51 19.77 -4.95 3.76
N ILE A 52 18.51 -4.99 4.21
CA ILE A 52 17.34 -4.74 3.35
C ILE A 52 17.36 -3.27 2.89
N SER A 53 17.63 -2.35 3.80
CA SER A 53 17.77 -0.91 3.48
C SER A 53 18.82 -0.67 2.39
N HIS A 54 19.98 -1.34 2.49
CA HIS A 54 21.02 -1.27 1.47
C HIS A 54 20.58 -1.84 0.12
N LEU A 55 19.85 -2.97 0.09
CA LEU A 55 19.30 -3.53 -1.15
C LEU A 55 18.35 -2.56 -1.84
N ILE A 56 17.45 -1.93 -1.09
CA ILE A 56 16.48 -0.95 -1.63
C ILE A 56 17.21 0.23 -2.29
N GLN A 57 18.24 0.75 -1.63
CA GLN A 57 18.95 1.95 -2.07
C GLN A 57 19.99 1.70 -3.16
N SER A 58 20.65 0.54 -3.16
CA SER A 58 21.87 0.31 -3.96
C SER A 58 21.78 -0.81 -4.99
N ALA A 59 20.72 -1.63 -4.99
CA ALA A 59 20.62 -2.73 -5.95
C ALA A 59 20.39 -2.22 -7.39
N GLY A 60 21.20 -2.75 -8.31
CA GLY A 60 21.22 -2.34 -9.72
C GLY A 60 22.56 -1.71 -10.13
N LEU A 61 22.68 -1.37 -11.41
CA LEU A 61 23.88 -0.76 -11.98
C LEU A 61 23.50 0.38 -12.93
N GLY A 62 23.90 1.61 -12.60
CA GLY A 62 23.61 2.80 -13.40
C GLY A 62 22.11 3.02 -13.61
N GLY A 63 21.67 3.11 -14.86
CA GLY A 63 20.24 3.23 -15.21
C GLY A 63 19.43 1.94 -15.00
N MET A 64 20.09 0.78 -14.87
CA MET A 64 19.45 -0.51 -14.63
C MET A 64 19.22 -0.72 -13.13
N LYS A 65 18.24 -0.02 -12.59
CA LYS A 65 17.81 -0.11 -11.19
C LYS A 65 16.37 -0.59 -11.08
N HIS A 66 16.04 -1.18 -9.94
CA HIS A 66 14.66 -1.56 -9.65
C HIS A 66 13.80 -0.32 -9.34
N ASN A 67 12.51 -0.43 -9.66
CA ASN A 67 11.49 0.59 -9.43
C ASN A 67 10.36 0.08 -8.53
N THR A 68 10.38 -1.20 -8.17
CA THR A 68 9.35 -1.85 -7.37
C THR A 68 10.00 -2.88 -6.46
N VAL A 69 9.72 -2.77 -5.17
CA VAL A 69 10.08 -3.77 -4.15
C VAL A 69 8.90 -4.73 -4.00
N LEU A 70 9.15 -6.03 -4.11
CA LEU A 70 8.18 -7.08 -3.88
C LEU A 70 8.60 -7.89 -2.65
N MET A 71 7.71 -8.03 -1.68
CA MET A 71 7.97 -8.83 -0.47
C MET A 71 6.73 -9.61 -0.02
N ALA A 72 6.95 -10.63 0.81
CA ALA A 72 5.87 -11.38 1.44
C ALA A 72 5.37 -10.67 2.72
N TRP A 73 4.10 -10.86 3.04
CA TRP A 73 3.53 -10.49 4.35
C TRP A 73 4.22 -11.26 5.48
N PRO A 74 4.58 -10.63 6.61
CA PRO A 74 5.19 -11.30 7.73
C PRO A 74 4.17 -12.16 8.50
N GLN A 75 3.89 -13.39 8.06
CA GLN A 75 2.84 -14.26 8.65
C GLN A 75 2.93 -14.44 10.17
N SER A 76 4.15 -14.59 10.70
CA SER A 76 4.41 -14.84 12.13
C SER A 76 4.54 -13.57 12.98
N TRP A 77 4.05 -12.42 12.51
CA TRP A 77 4.29 -11.14 13.19
C TRP A 77 3.67 -11.03 14.60
N LYS A 78 2.61 -11.81 14.87
CA LYS A 78 1.96 -11.92 16.18
C LYS A 78 2.67 -12.90 17.14
N GLN A 79 3.64 -13.69 16.66
CA GLN A 79 4.34 -14.67 17.49
C GLN A 79 5.32 -13.97 18.44
N THR A 80 5.32 -14.38 19.71
CA THR A 80 6.11 -13.77 20.78
C THR A 80 7.62 -13.87 20.56
N ASP A 81 8.07 -14.87 19.81
CA ASP A 81 9.49 -15.21 19.68
C ASP A 81 10.22 -14.29 18.69
N ASN A 82 9.50 -13.58 17.81
CA ASN A 82 10.09 -12.70 16.81
C ASN A 82 9.51 -11.28 16.85
N ARG A 83 9.74 -10.59 17.99
CA ARG A 83 9.27 -9.21 18.26
C ARG A 83 9.78 -8.13 17.30
N PHE A 84 10.70 -8.47 16.40
CA PHE A 84 11.30 -7.53 15.44
C PHE A 84 10.83 -7.76 13.99
N SER A 85 10.14 -8.87 13.69
CA SER A 85 9.69 -9.21 12.34
C SER A 85 8.82 -8.11 11.70
N TRP A 86 7.81 -7.62 12.43
CA TRP A 86 6.94 -6.55 11.93
C TRP A 86 7.63 -5.19 11.87
N LYS A 87 8.62 -4.93 12.75
CA LYS A 87 9.39 -3.67 12.71
C LYS A 87 10.19 -3.58 11.43
N ASN A 88 10.85 -4.69 11.04
CA ASN A 88 11.57 -4.76 9.78
C ASN A 88 10.64 -4.55 8.58
N PHE A 89 9.43 -5.13 8.62
CA PHE A 89 8.43 -4.89 7.58
C PHE A 89 8.03 -3.41 7.48
N VAL A 90 7.66 -2.77 8.60
CA VAL A 90 7.25 -1.35 8.58
C VAL A 90 8.40 -0.43 8.17
N ASP A 91 9.62 -0.69 8.64
CA ASP A 91 10.82 0.04 8.20
C ASP A 91 11.06 -0.14 6.68
N THR A 92 10.90 -1.36 6.15
CA THR A 92 10.99 -1.63 4.69
C THR A 92 9.96 -0.81 3.91
N VAL A 93 8.71 -0.71 4.41
CA VAL A 93 7.65 0.12 3.79
C VAL A 93 8.06 1.59 3.75
N ARG A 94 8.60 2.11 4.87
CA ARG A 94 9.06 3.51 4.98
C ARG A 94 10.23 3.80 4.04
N GLU A 95 11.22 2.92 4.03
CA GLU A 95 12.43 3.06 3.19
C GLU A 95 12.08 3.01 1.70
N THR A 96 11.21 2.08 1.30
CA THR A 96 10.73 1.97 -0.09
C THR A 96 9.98 3.23 -0.51
N THR A 97 9.11 3.76 0.38
CA THR A 97 8.39 5.03 0.13
C THR A 97 9.36 6.21 0.03
N ALA A 98 10.37 6.28 0.90
CA ALA A 98 11.38 7.33 0.89
C ALA A 98 12.27 7.27 -0.36
N ALA A 99 12.57 6.07 -0.85
CA ALA A 99 13.26 5.84 -2.12
C ALA A 99 12.39 6.12 -3.36
N GLN A 100 11.11 6.47 -3.17
CA GLN A 100 10.13 6.74 -4.22
C GLN A 100 9.99 5.57 -5.21
N GLN A 101 9.99 4.36 -4.65
CA GLN A 101 9.76 3.10 -5.35
C GLN A 101 8.37 2.57 -5.00
N ALA A 102 7.77 1.82 -5.91
CA ALA A 102 6.54 1.10 -5.62
C ALA A 102 6.82 -0.07 -4.65
N LEU A 103 5.83 -0.41 -3.83
CA LEU A 103 5.85 -1.58 -2.96
C LEU A 103 4.68 -2.51 -3.29
N LEU A 104 5.00 -3.80 -3.43
CA LEU A 104 4.04 -4.88 -3.56
C LEU A 104 4.23 -5.84 -2.39
N VAL A 105 3.16 -6.08 -1.62
CA VAL A 105 3.17 -7.04 -0.52
C VAL A 105 2.18 -8.16 -0.81
N ALA A 106 2.70 -9.37 -1.01
CA ALA A 106 1.90 -10.57 -1.23
C ALA A 106 1.57 -11.23 0.11
N LYS A 107 0.28 -11.34 0.45
CA LYS A 107 -0.20 -12.06 1.64
C LYS A 107 -0.71 -13.44 1.24
N ASN A 108 -0.48 -14.42 2.12
CA ASN A 108 -0.81 -15.83 1.92
C ASN A 108 -0.15 -16.40 0.65
N ILE A 109 1.17 -16.20 0.55
CA ILE A 109 1.98 -16.62 -0.61
C ILE A 109 1.87 -18.13 -0.89
N ASP A 110 1.61 -18.95 0.14
CA ASP A 110 1.46 -20.40 0.00
C ASP A 110 0.19 -20.79 -0.77
N LEU A 111 -0.77 -19.87 -0.90
CA LEU A 111 -1.98 -20.06 -1.69
C LEU A 111 -1.85 -19.56 -3.13
N PHE A 112 -0.70 -18.99 -3.53
CA PHE A 112 -0.45 -18.57 -4.91
C PHE A 112 -0.25 -19.79 -5.82
N PRO A 113 -0.83 -19.77 -7.03
CA PRO A 113 -0.75 -20.91 -7.94
C PRO A 113 0.67 -21.13 -8.45
N GLY A 114 1.07 -22.39 -8.54
CA GLY A 114 2.31 -22.76 -9.24
C GLY A 114 2.22 -22.51 -10.75
N ASN A 115 3.37 -22.57 -11.42
CA ASN A 115 3.48 -22.37 -12.87
C ASN A 115 2.69 -23.37 -13.74
N GLN A 116 2.27 -24.51 -13.17
CA GLN A 116 1.49 -25.54 -13.86
C GLN A 116 -0.02 -25.42 -13.63
N GLU A 117 -0.42 -24.76 -12.56
CA GLU A 117 -1.83 -24.55 -12.23
C GLU A 117 -2.44 -23.51 -13.17
N ARG A 118 -3.65 -23.75 -13.64
CA ARG A 118 -4.35 -22.81 -14.52
C ARG A 118 -5.79 -22.68 -14.05
N PHE A 119 -6.21 -21.46 -13.77
CA PHE A 119 -7.61 -21.22 -13.46
C PHE A 119 -8.45 -21.46 -14.73
N SER A 120 -9.48 -22.29 -14.60
CA SER A 120 -10.50 -22.47 -15.64
C SER A 120 -11.37 -21.23 -15.75
N GLU A 121 -11.71 -20.65 -14.60
CA GLU A 121 -12.50 -19.44 -14.42
C GLU A 121 -12.15 -18.78 -13.07
N GLY A 122 -12.61 -17.55 -12.88
CA GLY A 122 -12.41 -16.80 -11.64
C GLY A 122 -12.26 -15.32 -11.88
N ASN A 123 -12.15 -14.56 -10.80
CA ASN A 123 -12.08 -13.11 -10.84
C ASN A 123 -10.77 -12.60 -10.23
N ILE A 124 -10.20 -11.57 -10.85
CA ILE A 124 -9.20 -10.69 -10.27
C ILE A 124 -9.92 -9.39 -9.92
N ASP A 125 -10.03 -9.15 -8.63
CA ASP A 125 -10.77 -8.02 -8.08
C ASP A 125 -9.80 -6.92 -7.68
N ILE A 126 -10.08 -5.71 -8.15
CA ILE A 126 -9.22 -4.54 -7.99
C ILE A 126 -9.98 -3.52 -7.17
N TRP A 127 -9.52 -3.27 -5.95
CA TRP A 127 -10.10 -2.28 -5.04
C TRP A 127 -9.29 -0.98 -5.12
N TRP A 128 -9.79 -0.05 -5.92
CA TRP A 128 -9.23 1.29 -6.07
C TRP A 128 -9.92 2.24 -5.09
N ILE A 129 -9.26 2.51 -3.95
CA ILE A 129 -9.90 3.25 -2.86
C ILE A 129 -9.66 4.76 -3.00
N VAL A 130 -8.42 5.19 -3.31
CA VAL A 130 -8.09 6.63 -3.48
C VAL A 130 -6.93 6.83 -4.46
N HIS A 131 -5.82 6.10 -4.27
CA HIS A 131 -4.53 6.39 -4.93
C HIS A 131 -4.08 5.27 -5.85
N ASP A 132 -2.99 5.51 -6.59
CA ASP A 132 -2.27 4.52 -7.40
C ASP A 132 -3.11 3.79 -8.47
N GLY A 133 -4.18 4.44 -8.96
CA GLY A 133 -5.11 3.83 -9.90
C GLY A 133 -4.43 3.29 -11.15
N GLY A 134 -3.44 3.98 -11.70
CA GLY A 134 -2.70 3.51 -12.87
C GLY A 134 -1.98 2.17 -12.62
N MET A 135 -1.31 2.03 -11.47
CA MET A 135 -0.54 0.82 -11.17
C MET A 135 -1.46 -0.34 -10.80
N LEU A 136 -2.53 -0.09 -10.05
CA LEU A 136 -3.56 -1.07 -9.75
C LEU A 136 -4.24 -1.64 -11.00
N MET A 137 -4.29 -0.87 -12.09
CA MET A 137 -4.86 -1.28 -13.36
C MET A 137 -3.83 -2.01 -14.23
N LEU A 138 -2.57 -1.60 -14.18
CA LEU A 138 -1.48 -2.20 -14.94
C LEU A 138 -1.15 -3.62 -14.44
N LEU A 139 -1.08 -3.85 -13.13
CA LEU A 139 -0.65 -5.13 -12.56
C LEU A 139 -1.55 -6.31 -13.00
N PRO A 140 -2.89 -6.25 -12.87
CA PRO A 140 -3.78 -7.31 -13.34
C PRO A 140 -3.78 -7.48 -14.86
N PHE A 141 -3.61 -6.38 -15.59
CA PHE A 141 -3.51 -6.40 -17.04
C PHE A 141 -2.30 -7.23 -17.49
N LEU A 142 -1.12 -6.96 -16.91
CA LEU A 142 0.09 -7.75 -17.15
C LEU A 142 -0.06 -9.20 -16.68
N LEU A 143 -0.66 -9.40 -15.49
CA LEU A 143 -0.85 -10.74 -14.92
C LEU A 143 -1.69 -11.64 -15.83
N LYS A 144 -2.73 -11.09 -16.47
CA LYS A 144 -3.60 -11.82 -17.41
C LYS A 144 -2.94 -12.21 -18.72
N GLN A 145 -1.80 -11.64 -19.07
CA GLN A 145 -1.01 -12.12 -20.20
C GLN A 145 -0.44 -13.52 -19.92
N HIS A 146 -0.25 -13.88 -18.64
CA HIS A 146 0.25 -15.18 -18.24
C HIS A 146 -0.82 -16.29 -18.31
N LYS A 147 -0.41 -17.49 -18.73
CA LYS A 147 -1.29 -18.67 -18.94
C LYS A 147 -2.14 -19.07 -17.71
N VAL A 148 -1.64 -18.78 -16.51
CA VAL A 148 -2.30 -19.11 -15.22
C VAL A 148 -3.56 -18.27 -15.03
N TRP A 149 -3.48 -16.96 -15.35
CA TRP A 149 -4.50 -15.96 -15.04
C TRP A 149 -5.31 -15.52 -16.26
N ARG A 150 -4.92 -15.95 -17.47
CA ARG A 150 -5.51 -15.54 -18.75
C ARG A 150 -7.03 -15.70 -18.84
N LYS A 151 -7.61 -16.70 -18.18
CA LYS A 151 -9.06 -16.95 -18.17
C LYS A 151 -9.81 -16.19 -17.08
N CYS A 152 -9.12 -15.52 -16.16
CA CYS A 152 -9.76 -14.75 -15.11
C CYS A 152 -10.41 -13.47 -15.65
N ARG A 153 -11.58 -13.12 -15.14
CA ARG A 153 -12.25 -11.85 -15.41
C ARG A 153 -11.69 -10.76 -14.50
N MET A 154 -11.67 -9.51 -14.97
CA MET A 154 -11.27 -8.37 -14.14
C MET A 154 -12.51 -7.65 -13.66
N ARG A 155 -12.57 -7.35 -12.37
CA ARG A 155 -13.60 -6.49 -11.77
C ARG A 155 -12.92 -5.36 -11.00
N ILE A 156 -13.35 -4.14 -11.24
CA ILE A 156 -12.80 -2.94 -10.63
C ILE A 156 -13.87 -2.34 -9.74
N PHE A 157 -13.55 -2.26 -8.46
CA PHE A 157 -14.35 -1.60 -7.43
C PHE A 157 -13.66 -0.28 -7.11
N THR A 158 -14.26 0.84 -7.49
CA THR A 158 -13.78 2.17 -7.10
C THR A 158 -14.62 2.70 -5.95
N VAL A 159 -13.99 3.33 -4.97
CA VAL A 159 -14.69 3.89 -3.81
C VAL A 159 -15.00 5.36 -4.06
N ALA A 160 -16.25 5.76 -3.84
CA ALA A 160 -16.72 7.14 -3.95
C ALA A 160 -17.32 7.59 -2.61
N GLN A 161 -17.23 8.88 -2.31
CA GLN A 161 -17.90 9.48 -1.16
C GLN A 161 -19.38 9.75 -1.49
N MET A 162 -20.23 9.89 -0.48
CA MET A 162 -21.69 10.08 -0.67
C MET A 162 -22.07 11.35 -1.44
N ASP A 163 -21.16 12.32 -1.47
CA ASP A 163 -21.26 13.60 -2.15
C ASP A 163 -20.62 13.62 -3.55
N ASP A 164 -19.89 12.55 -3.92
CA ASP A 164 -19.32 12.40 -5.25
C ASP A 164 -20.39 11.97 -6.27
N ASN A 165 -20.17 12.30 -7.55
CA ASN A 165 -21.03 11.80 -8.62
C ASN A 165 -20.62 10.38 -9.05
N SER A 166 -21.09 9.37 -8.33
CA SER A 166 -20.83 7.96 -8.58
C SER A 166 -21.19 7.51 -10.00
N ILE A 167 -22.28 8.06 -10.56
CA ILE A 167 -22.73 7.71 -11.91
C ILE A 167 -21.73 8.22 -12.95
N GLN A 168 -21.30 9.48 -12.84
CA GLN A 168 -20.30 10.04 -13.73
C GLN A 168 -18.97 9.30 -13.61
N MET A 169 -18.52 9.01 -12.37
CA MET A 169 -17.28 8.27 -12.12
C MET A 169 -17.30 6.89 -12.79
N LYS A 170 -18.43 6.17 -12.71
CA LYS A 170 -18.61 4.90 -13.40
C LYS A 170 -18.47 5.04 -14.92
N ASN A 171 -19.18 6.00 -15.50
CA ASN A 171 -19.18 6.24 -16.95
C ASN A 171 -17.79 6.62 -17.47
N ASP A 172 -17.10 7.54 -16.77
CA ASP A 172 -15.75 7.97 -17.12
C ASP A 172 -14.76 6.79 -17.08
N LEU A 173 -14.84 5.95 -16.04
CA LEU A 173 -13.96 4.79 -15.89
C LEU A 173 -14.25 3.72 -16.96
N GLN A 174 -15.52 3.50 -17.32
CA GLN A 174 -15.89 2.61 -18.42
C GLN A 174 -15.37 3.12 -19.77
N MET A 175 -15.51 4.42 -20.04
CA MET A 175 -14.99 5.04 -21.26
C MET A 175 -13.45 4.95 -21.33
N PHE A 176 -12.78 5.16 -20.21
CA PHE A 176 -11.33 5.02 -20.10
C PHE A 176 -10.84 3.61 -20.43
N LEU A 177 -11.46 2.60 -19.81
CA LEU A 177 -11.19 1.19 -20.09
C LEU A 177 -11.44 0.83 -21.55
N TYR A 178 -12.50 1.35 -22.14
CA TYR A 178 -12.83 1.16 -23.54
C TYR A 178 -11.74 1.71 -24.47
N HIS A 179 -11.25 2.92 -24.22
CA HIS A 179 -10.14 3.51 -25.01
C HIS A 179 -8.83 2.70 -24.88
N LEU A 180 -8.58 2.11 -23.72
CA LEU A 180 -7.42 1.25 -23.47
C LEU A 180 -7.62 -0.20 -23.93
N ARG A 181 -8.82 -0.57 -24.39
CA ARG A 181 -9.21 -1.94 -24.75
C ARG A 181 -9.04 -2.94 -23.61
N ILE A 182 -9.19 -2.48 -22.36
CA ILE A 182 -9.12 -3.32 -21.17
C ILE A 182 -10.53 -3.81 -20.85
N LYS A 183 -10.75 -5.12 -20.93
CA LYS A 183 -12.04 -5.74 -20.60
C LYS A 183 -12.13 -5.98 -19.09
N ALA A 184 -12.83 -5.09 -18.39
CA ALA A 184 -13.12 -5.20 -16.97
C ALA A 184 -14.55 -4.72 -16.64
N GLU A 185 -15.16 -5.33 -15.62
CA GLU A 185 -16.42 -4.87 -15.04
C GLU A 185 -16.12 -3.74 -14.04
N VAL A 186 -16.94 -2.69 -14.02
CA VAL A 186 -16.75 -1.54 -13.13
C VAL A 186 -17.94 -1.39 -12.19
N GLU A 187 -17.66 -1.33 -10.91
CA GLU A 187 -18.61 -1.01 -9.87
C GLU A 187 -18.09 0.15 -9.00
N VAL A 188 -18.95 1.12 -8.70
CA VAL A 188 -18.65 2.21 -7.77
C VAL A 188 -19.31 1.87 -6.44
N VAL A 189 -18.53 1.92 -5.37
CA VAL A 189 -18.95 1.60 -4.01
C VAL A 189 -18.95 2.88 -3.20
N GLU A 190 -20.13 3.29 -2.75
CA GLU A 190 -20.29 4.50 -1.95
C GLU A 190 -19.96 4.21 -0.48
N MET A 191 -19.08 5.03 0.11
CA MET A 191 -18.67 4.91 1.50
C MET A 191 -18.59 6.27 2.17
N PHE A 192 -18.78 6.32 3.49
CA PHE A 192 -18.58 7.54 4.26
C PHE A 192 -17.10 7.85 4.41
N GLU A 193 -16.73 9.14 4.45
CA GLU A 193 -15.34 9.58 4.62
C GLU A 193 -14.63 8.96 5.84
N ASN A 194 -15.35 8.82 6.95
CA ASN A 194 -14.82 8.18 8.17
C ASN A 194 -14.37 6.73 7.92
N ASP A 195 -15.03 6.04 7.00
CA ASP A 195 -14.80 4.63 6.68
C ASP A 195 -13.67 4.43 5.66
N ILE A 196 -13.09 5.52 5.11
CA ILE A 196 -11.93 5.51 4.21
C ILE A 196 -10.79 6.43 4.67
N SER A 197 -10.90 7.00 5.87
CA SER A 197 -10.00 8.03 6.40
C SER A 197 -8.51 7.66 6.42
N ALA A 198 -8.18 6.38 6.54
CA ALA A 198 -6.81 5.88 6.49
C ALA A 198 -6.13 6.08 5.11
N PHE A 199 -6.93 6.15 4.03
CA PHE A 199 -6.47 6.31 2.65
C PHE A 199 -6.50 7.76 2.18
N THR A 200 -7.35 8.60 2.79
CA THR A 200 -7.51 10.01 2.40
C THR A 200 -6.64 10.97 3.22
N TYR A 201 -6.00 10.52 4.31
CA TYR A 201 -5.23 11.41 5.18
C TYR A 201 -3.99 12.04 4.50
N GLU A 202 -3.33 11.32 3.59
CA GLU A 202 -2.17 11.83 2.84
C GLU A 202 -2.56 12.65 1.60
N LYS A 203 -3.87 12.78 1.32
CA LYS A 203 -4.45 13.23 0.04
C LYS A 203 -4.08 14.67 -0.31
N THR A 204 -4.00 15.62 0.63
CA THR A 204 -3.84 17.04 0.28
C THR A 204 -2.43 17.41 -0.19
N LEU A 205 -1.37 17.03 0.54
CA LEU A 205 0.00 17.44 0.20
C LEU A 205 0.57 16.66 -0.99
N VAL A 206 0.28 15.35 -1.05
CA VAL A 206 0.82 14.46 -2.09
C VAL A 206 0.15 14.71 -3.44
N MET A 207 -1.15 15.02 -3.47
CA MET A 207 -1.85 15.34 -4.72
C MET A 207 -1.38 16.67 -5.32
N GLU A 208 -1.13 17.70 -4.49
CA GLU A 208 -0.60 18.98 -5.00
C GLU A 208 0.79 18.82 -5.60
N GLN A 209 1.69 18.08 -4.93
CA GLN A 209 3.01 17.76 -5.47
C GLN A 209 2.92 16.96 -6.78
N ARG A 210 2.01 15.98 -6.85
CA ARG A 210 1.76 15.21 -8.08
C ARG A 210 1.24 16.11 -9.21
N SER A 211 0.32 17.02 -8.92
CA SER A 211 -0.19 17.98 -9.92
C SER A 211 0.91 18.89 -10.46
N GLN A 212 1.83 19.34 -9.60
CA GLN A 212 3.01 20.11 -10.00
C GLN A 212 3.96 19.27 -10.87
N MET A 213 4.22 18.01 -10.49
CA MET A 213 5.03 17.08 -11.27
C MET A 213 4.45 16.86 -12.68
N LEU A 214 3.15 16.59 -12.78
CA LEU A 214 2.47 16.39 -14.07
C LEU A 214 2.54 17.63 -14.98
N LYS A 215 2.48 18.83 -14.39
CA LYS A 215 2.68 20.09 -15.14
C LYS A 215 4.11 20.22 -15.67
N GLN A 216 5.11 19.76 -14.92
CA GLN A 216 6.51 19.78 -15.34
C GLN A 216 6.80 18.77 -16.47
N MET A 217 6.07 17.65 -16.53
CA MET A 217 6.27 16.60 -17.54
C MET A 217 5.79 16.97 -18.95
N GLN A 218 5.14 18.13 -19.14
CA GLN A 218 4.66 18.63 -20.45
C GLN A 218 3.85 17.61 -21.27
N LEU A 219 3.04 16.78 -20.60
CA LEU A 219 2.24 15.75 -21.25
C LEU A 219 1.23 16.34 -22.24
N SER A 220 1.11 15.69 -23.40
CA SER A 220 0.08 16.01 -24.38
C SER A 220 -1.32 15.82 -23.80
N LYS A 221 -2.35 16.42 -24.41
CA LYS A 221 -3.74 16.27 -23.97
C LYS A 221 -4.16 14.79 -23.95
N ASN A 222 -3.79 14.05 -24.99
CA ASN A 222 -4.12 12.63 -25.13
C ASN A 222 -3.43 11.76 -24.07
N GLU A 223 -2.21 12.09 -23.66
CA GLU A 223 -1.50 11.35 -22.61
C GLU A 223 -2.10 11.60 -21.24
N ARG A 224 -2.49 12.84 -20.95
CA ARG A 224 -3.21 13.17 -19.70
C ARG A 224 -4.54 12.43 -19.60
N GLU A 225 -5.30 12.35 -20.68
CA GLU A 225 -6.55 11.59 -20.71
C GLU A 225 -6.36 10.07 -20.50
N ARG A 226 -5.13 9.56 -20.65
CA ARG A 226 -4.78 8.15 -20.41
C ARG A 226 -4.24 7.86 -19.01
N GLU A 227 -4.10 8.87 -18.15
CA GLU A 227 -3.74 8.68 -16.75
C GLU A 227 -4.98 8.39 -15.89
N ALA A 228 -5.11 7.15 -15.41
CA ALA A 228 -6.29 6.68 -14.67
C ALA A 228 -6.60 7.53 -13.44
N GLN A 229 -5.57 7.97 -12.71
CA GLN A 229 -5.75 8.73 -11.47
C GLN A 229 -6.48 10.05 -11.68
N LEU A 230 -6.32 10.70 -12.83
CA LEU A 230 -6.97 11.97 -13.14
C LEU A 230 -8.50 11.86 -13.24
N ILE A 231 -9.04 10.67 -13.53
CA ILE A 231 -10.48 10.42 -13.58
C ILE A 231 -11.09 10.49 -12.18
N HIS A 232 -10.46 9.82 -11.22
CA HIS A 232 -10.90 9.86 -9.84
C HIS A 232 -10.70 11.25 -9.24
N ASP A 233 -9.57 11.90 -9.54
CA ASP A 233 -9.29 13.24 -9.03
C ASP A 233 -10.30 14.28 -9.56
N ARG A 234 -10.68 14.21 -10.85
CA ARG A 234 -11.69 15.12 -11.42
C ARG A 234 -13.05 14.99 -10.74
N ASN A 235 -13.45 13.76 -10.42
CA ASN A 235 -14.76 13.48 -9.83
C ASN A 235 -14.79 13.71 -8.31
N THR A 236 -13.64 13.81 -7.65
CA THR A 236 -13.51 14.09 -6.21
C THR A 236 -12.99 15.50 -5.89
N ALA A 237 -12.59 16.29 -6.90
CA ALA A 237 -11.98 17.63 -6.75
C ALA A 237 -12.91 18.70 -6.16
N SER A 238 -14.23 18.50 -6.21
CA SER A 238 -15.23 19.43 -5.66
C SER A 238 -15.06 19.67 -4.14
N HIS A 239 -14.39 18.76 -3.44
CA HIS A 239 -14.22 18.80 -1.98
C HIS A 239 -12.90 19.45 -1.51
N GLY A 240 -11.92 19.66 -2.41
CA GLY A 240 -10.62 20.25 -2.05
C GLY A 240 -10.60 21.79 -1.98
N THR A 241 -11.43 22.46 -2.78
CA THR A 241 -11.42 23.93 -2.92
C THR A 241 -12.42 24.66 -2.03
N GLY A 242 -13.43 23.97 -1.48
CA GLY A 242 -14.46 24.57 -0.64
C GLY A 242 -13.99 24.99 0.76
N MET A 243 -12.97 24.32 1.31
CA MET A 243 -12.51 24.61 2.67
C MET A 243 -11.49 25.75 2.77
N VAL A 244 -10.76 26.10 1.71
CA VAL A 244 -9.75 27.16 1.80
C VAL A 244 -10.35 28.57 1.70
N LYS A 245 -11.48 28.74 0.99
CA LYS A 245 -12.14 30.06 0.87
C LYS A 245 -13.13 30.40 1.98
N LEU A 246 -13.62 29.42 2.74
CA LEU A 246 -14.61 29.63 3.80
C LEU A 246 -14.04 29.51 5.23
N GLN A 247 -12.71 29.60 5.37
CA GLN A 247 -12.03 29.49 6.68
C GLN A 247 -11.32 30.81 7.08
N THR A 248 -11.32 31.83 6.22
CA THR A 248 -10.73 33.15 6.53
C THR A 248 -11.70 34.11 7.24
N ALA A 249 -12.96 33.71 7.44
CA ALA A 249 -13.92 34.46 8.20
C ALA A 249 -14.80 33.48 8.99
N ILE A 250 -14.97 33.75 10.28
CA ILE A 250 -15.79 33.05 11.28
C ILE A 250 -14.99 32.06 12.15
N ALA A 251 -15.01 32.38 13.45
CA ALA A 251 -14.27 31.76 14.53
C ALA A 251 -14.48 30.23 14.63
N ALA A 252 -13.40 29.55 14.98
CA ALA A 252 -13.24 28.10 14.98
C ALA A 252 -14.18 27.37 15.97
N PRO A 253 -14.84 26.28 15.53
CA PRO A 253 -15.05 25.12 16.37
C PRO A 253 -13.87 24.13 16.21
N GLU A 254 -13.46 23.53 17.33
CA GLU A 254 -12.39 22.52 17.48
C GLU A 254 -12.45 21.43 16.38
N LYS A 255 -11.57 21.51 15.36
CA LYS A 255 -11.27 20.37 14.48
C LYS A 255 -10.15 19.54 15.10
N VAL A 256 -10.47 18.33 15.50
CA VAL A 256 -9.52 17.36 16.08
C VAL A 256 -8.47 16.98 15.03
N GLN A 257 -7.24 17.39 15.29
CA GLN A 257 -6.03 17.06 14.54
C GLN A 257 -5.79 15.54 14.55
N MET A 258 -6.03 14.87 13.41
CA MET A 258 -5.90 13.41 13.23
C MET A 258 -4.44 12.99 13.03
N THR A 259 -3.58 13.26 14.02
CA THR A 259 -2.20 12.75 14.05
C THR A 259 -2.16 11.33 14.61
N TRP A 260 -1.12 10.56 14.27
CA TRP A 260 -0.83 9.23 14.82
C TRP A 260 -0.48 9.21 16.32
N THR A 261 -0.76 10.30 17.06
CA THR A 261 -1.47 10.40 18.35
C THR A 261 -1.16 11.75 19.04
N LYS A 262 -2.23 12.37 19.59
CA LYS A 262 -2.35 13.40 20.68
C LYS A 262 -1.42 14.63 20.70
N GLU A 263 -2.01 15.79 20.39
CA GLU A 263 -1.49 17.13 20.73
C GLU A 263 -1.92 17.66 22.12
N LYS A 264 -2.63 16.89 22.95
CA LYS A 264 -3.10 17.37 24.28
C LYS A 264 -2.13 17.14 25.46
N LEU A 265 -0.91 16.61 25.24
CA LEU A 265 0.04 16.36 26.34
C LEU A 265 0.85 17.61 26.78
N ILE A 266 0.93 18.65 25.94
CA ILE A 266 1.77 19.83 26.22
C ILE A 266 1.04 20.84 27.12
N SER A 267 -0.30 20.87 27.11
CA SER A 267 -1.08 21.73 28.01
C SER A 267 -1.22 21.19 29.44
N GLU A 268 -1.12 19.88 29.66
CA GLU A 268 -1.24 19.30 31.02
C GLU A 268 0.07 19.36 31.81
N LYS A 269 1.23 19.39 31.14
CA LYS A 269 2.55 19.52 31.79
C LYS A 269 2.75 20.86 32.52
N HIS A 270 1.94 21.87 32.23
CA HIS A 270 2.00 23.17 32.88
C HIS A 270 1.01 23.33 34.05
N LYS A 271 0.16 22.33 34.35
CA LYS A 271 -0.81 22.40 35.46
C LYS A 271 -0.51 21.49 36.67
N ASN A 272 0.27 20.42 36.50
CA ASN A 272 0.59 19.53 37.62
C ASN A 272 2.03 19.71 38.08
N LYS A 273 2.26 20.77 38.85
CA LYS A 273 3.46 20.93 39.68
C LYS A 273 3.03 21.15 41.13
N GLU A 274 2.49 20.12 41.76
CA GLU A 274 2.34 20.01 43.22
C GLU A 274 2.25 18.52 43.63
N ALA A 275 2.64 18.21 44.87
CA ALA A 275 3.45 17.05 45.25
C ALA A 275 2.73 15.76 45.72
N CYS A 276 3.52 14.67 45.79
CA CYS A 276 3.54 13.57 46.80
C CYS A 276 3.13 12.12 46.39
N ALA A 277 4.10 11.20 46.62
CA ALA A 277 4.12 9.72 46.81
C ALA A 277 3.53 8.72 45.77
N PRO A 278 4.23 7.59 45.47
CA PRO A 278 3.80 6.59 44.48
C PRO A 278 2.96 5.49 45.13
N GLY A 279 1.73 5.28 44.67
CA GLY A 279 0.84 4.22 45.16
C GLY A 279 -0.08 3.68 44.08
N TYR A 280 0.20 2.45 43.62
CA TYR A 280 -0.76 1.44 43.16
C TYR A 280 -2.06 1.96 42.51
N LYS A 281 -1.99 2.69 41.38
CA LYS A 281 -3.19 3.05 40.58
C LYS A 281 -3.03 3.01 39.06
N ASP A 282 -1.89 2.52 38.54
CA ASP A 282 -1.63 2.48 37.07
C ASP A 282 -1.92 1.12 36.41
N ILE A 283 -2.82 0.30 36.98
CA ILE A 283 -3.21 -1.00 36.39
C ILE A 283 -4.52 -0.91 35.56
N PHE A 284 -5.35 0.14 35.74
CA PHE A 284 -6.68 0.22 35.11
C PHE A 284 -6.95 1.49 34.28
N SER A 285 -5.92 2.20 33.84
CA SER A 285 -6.06 3.47 33.10
C SER A 285 -5.56 3.39 31.66
N MET A 286 -5.66 2.24 30.99
CA MET A 286 -5.46 2.17 29.54
C MET A 286 -6.80 2.47 28.84
N LYS A 287 -7.18 3.75 28.76
CA LYS A 287 -8.28 4.14 27.87
C LYS A 287 -7.82 3.91 26.42
N PRO A 288 -8.55 3.12 25.61
CA PRO A 288 -8.22 2.94 24.20
C PRO A 288 -8.14 4.30 23.52
N ASN A 289 -7.11 4.50 22.70
CA ASN A 289 -6.94 5.75 21.97
C ASN A 289 -8.08 5.87 20.96
N GLU A 290 -8.93 6.90 21.06
CA GLU A 290 -10.11 7.07 20.21
C GLU A 290 -9.77 7.03 18.71
N SER A 291 -8.60 7.53 18.33
CA SER A 291 -8.10 7.48 16.94
C SER A 291 -7.79 6.06 16.47
N ASN A 292 -7.27 5.20 17.34
CA ASN A 292 -6.99 3.79 17.02
C ASN A 292 -8.29 3.00 16.90
N VAL A 293 -9.24 3.23 17.81
CA VAL A 293 -10.58 2.61 17.76
C VAL A 293 -11.30 3.00 16.46
N ARG A 294 -11.23 4.29 16.08
CA ARG A 294 -11.86 4.79 14.84
C ARG A 294 -11.26 4.13 13.61
N ARG A 295 -9.93 4.00 13.54
CA ARG A 295 -9.23 3.34 12.42
C ARG A 295 -9.51 1.85 12.35
N MET A 296 -9.65 1.18 13.48
CA MET A 296 -10.04 -0.23 13.51
C MET A 296 -11.45 -0.40 12.94
N HIS A 297 -12.38 0.48 13.33
CA HIS A 297 -13.74 0.47 12.78
C HIS A 297 -13.78 0.75 11.27
N THR A 298 -12.93 1.65 10.76
CA THR A 298 -12.71 1.87 9.33
C THR A 298 -12.27 0.57 8.64
N ALA A 299 -11.25 -0.12 9.17
CA ALA A 299 -10.76 -1.38 8.60
C ALA A 299 -11.84 -2.47 8.56
N VAL A 300 -12.58 -2.65 9.65
CA VAL A 300 -13.66 -3.65 9.75
C VAL A 300 -14.76 -3.39 8.73
N LYS A 301 -15.21 -2.14 8.61
CA LYS A 301 -16.27 -1.79 7.65
C LYS A 301 -15.81 -1.98 6.21
N LEU A 302 -14.62 -1.49 5.87
CA LEU A 302 -14.08 -1.65 4.52
C LEU A 302 -13.88 -3.13 4.19
N ASN A 303 -13.29 -3.91 5.10
CA ASN A 303 -13.16 -5.35 4.92
C ASN A 303 -14.52 -6.03 4.74
N GLY A 304 -15.54 -5.67 5.53
CA GLY A 304 -16.89 -6.23 5.38
C GLY A 304 -17.47 -6.06 3.97
N VAL A 305 -17.23 -4.90 3.34
CA VAL A 305 -17.66 -4.64 1.96
C VAL A 305 -16.80 -5.41 0.95
N VAL A 306 -15.48 -5.45 1.15
CA VAL A 306 -14.53 -6.18 0.29
C VAL A 306 -14.83 -7.67 0.30
N LEU A 307 -15.01 -8.26 1.49
CA LEU A 307 -15.29 -9.67 1.70
C LEU A 307 -16.62 -10.06 1.04
N ASN A 308 -17.68 -9.29 1.26
CA ASN A 308 -19.00 -9.56 0.67
C ASN A 308 -18.95 -9.68 -0.87
N LYS A 309 -18.09 -8.90 -1.53
CA LYS A 309 -17.98 -8.89 -2.99
C LYS A 309 -16.87 -9.80 -3.55
N SER A 310 -15.82 -10.04 -2.77
CA SER A 310 -14.53 -10.57 -3.26
C SER A 310 -14.03 -11.80 -2.51
N GLN A 311 -14.82 -12.39 -1.59
CA GLN A 311 -14.43 -13.58 -0.82
C GLN A 311 -13.96 -14.75 -1.72
N ASN A 312 -14.66 -14.97 -2.83
CA ASN A 312 -14.38 -16.07 -3.77
C ASN A 312 -13.47 -15.63 -4.93
N ALA A 313 -12.85 -14.46 -4.85
CA ALA A 313 -11.93 -13.98 -5.88
C ALA A 313 -10.65 -14.83 -5.89
N GLN A 314 -10.07 -14.98 -7.09
CA GLN A 314 -8.78 -15.63 -7.23
C GLN A 314 -7.65 -14.68 -6.81
N LEU A 315 -7.83 -13.37 -6.93
CA LEU A 315 -6.84 -12.43 -6.43
C LEU A 315 -7.54 -11.12 -6.11
N VAL A 316 -7.27 -10.59 -4.92
CA VAL A 316 -7.73 -9.25 -4.54
C VAL A 316 -6.52 -8.33 -4.49
N LEU A 317 -6.54 -7.28 -5.31
CA LEU A 317 -5.58 -6.18 -5.26
C LEU A 317 -6.21 -5.05 -4.48
N LEU A 318 -5.47 -4.50 -3.53
CA LEU A 318 -5.92 -3.34 -2.75
C LEU A 318 -4.77 -2.39 -2.48
N ASN A 319 -5.09 -1.10 -2.40
CA ASN A 319 -4.14 -0.10 -1.95
C ASN A 319 -3.65 -0.39 -0.52
N MET A 320 -2.37 -0.14 -0.28
CA MET A 320 -1.77 -0.19 1.05
C MET A 320 -1.61 1.22 1.62
N PRO A 321 -2.28 1.56 2.74
CA PRO A 321 -2.17 2.89 3.35
C PRO A 321 -0.75 3.16 3.88
N GLY A 322 -0.43 4.44 4.08
CA GLY A 322 0.87 4.88 4.60
C GLY A 322 1.12 4.43 6.04
N PRO A 323 2.34 3.99 6.36
CA PRO A 323 2.69 3.78 7.76
C PRO A 323 2.65 5.11 8.52
N PRO A 324 2.40 5.09 9.85
CA PRO A 324 2.41 6.27 10.71
C PRO A 324 3.67 7.13 10.51
N LYS A 325 3.65 8.44 10.73
CA LYS A 325 4.93 9.17 10.89
C LYS A 325 5.69 8.76 12.17
N ASN A 326 4.95 8.40 13.21
CA ASN A 326 5.49 8.06 14.53
C ASN A 326 5.67 6.55 14.69
N ARG A 327 6.86 6.08 15.07
CA ARG A 327 7.16 4.65 15.28
C ARG A 327 6.30 3.96 16.35
N HIS A 328 5.74 4.70 17.32
CA HIS A 328 4.83 4.16 18.35
C HIS A 328 3.51 3.62 17.77
N GLY A 329 3.13 4.04 16.56
CA GLY A 329 1.90 3.60 15.90
C GLY A 329 2.05 2.36 15.02
N ASP A 330 3.25 1.81 14.90
CA ASP A 330 3.57 0.76 13.92
C ASP A 330 2.80 -0.55 14.18
N GLU A 331 2.57 -0.91 15.44
CA GLU A 331 1.77 -2.09 15.80
C GLU A 331 0.30 -1.94 15.39
N ASN A 332 -0.31 -0.77 15.66
CA ASN A 332 -1.68 -0.48 15.23
C ASN A 332 -1.81 -0.48 13.69
N TYR A 333 -0.75 -0.11 12.98
CA TYR A 333 -0.71 -0.18 11.51
C TYR A 333 -0.73 -1.63 11.02
N MET A 334 0.04 -2.52 11.67
CA MET A 334 -0.01 -3.95 11.36
C MET A 334 -1.37 -4.57 11.64
N GLU A 335 -1.98 -4.25 12.79
CA GLU A 335 -3.33 -4.71 13.12
C GLU A 335 -4.37 -4.23 12.11
N PHE A 336 -4.28 -2.96 11.70
CA PHE A 336 -5.18 -2.39 10.69
C PHE A 336 -5.11 -3.17 9.37
N LEU A 337 -3.90 -3.46 8.87
CA LEU A 337 -3.70 -4.21 7.62
C LEU A 337 -4.19 -5.67 7.75
N GLU A 338 -4.00 -6.27 8.92
CA GLU A 338 -4.48 -7.63 9.20
C GLU A 338 -6.02 -7.69 9.10
N VAL A 339 -6.71 -6.79 9.81
CA VAL A 339 -8.18 -6.70 9.81
C VAL A 339 -8.73 -6.32 8.44
N LEU A 340 -8.05 -5.44 7.72
CA LEU A 340 -8.45 -5.04 6.35
C LEU A 340 -8.47 -6.23 5.38
N THR A 341 -7.61 -7.23 5.60
CA THR A 341 -7.38 -8.35 4.68
C THR A 341 -7.84 -9.69 5.25
N GLU A 342 -8.58 -9.66 6.36
CA GLU A 342 -9.05 -10.84 7.06
C GLU A 342 -10.15 -11.56 6.25
N GLY A 343 -10.04 -12.88 6.12
CA GLY A 343 -11.00 -13.70 5.37
C GLY A 343 -10.78 -13.75 3.85
N LEU A 344 -9.77 -13.05 3.32
CA LEU A 344 -9.39 -13.09 1.91
C LEU A 344 -8.30 -14.14 1.65
N ASN A 345 -8.43 -14.88 0.56
CA ASN A 345 -7.49 -15.96 0.21
C ASN A 345 -6.14 -15.41 -0.27
N ARG A 346 -6.09 -14.82 -1.47
CA ARG A 346 -4.88 -14.25 -2.07
C ARG A 346 -5.01 -12.75 -2.18
N VAL A 347 -4.11 -12.05 -1.49
CA VAL A 347 -4.11 -10.59 -1.46
C VAL A 347 -2.77 -10.05 -1.93
N LEU A 348 -2.83 -9.05 -2.82
CA LEU A 348 -1.70 -8.24 -3.20
C LEU A 348 -1.96 -6.79 -2.78
N LEU A 349 -1.24 -6.36 -1.74
CA LEU A 349 -1.23 -4.98 -1.28
C LEU A 349 -0.30 -4.17 -2.18
N VAL A 350 -0.78 -3.02 -2.65
CA VAL A 350 -0.10 -2.20 -3.65
C VAL A 350 0.07 -0.77 -3.14
N ARG A 351 1.29 -0.24 -3.20
CA ARG A 351 1.61 1.16 -2.87
C ARG A 351 2.51 1.75 -3.95
N GLY A 352 2.13 2.88 -4.54
CA GLY A 352 2.98 3.62 -5.47
C GLY A 352 4.10 4.38 -4.77
N GLY A 353 5.17 4.65 -5.50
CA GLY A 353 6.25 5.56 -5.11
C GLY A 353 5.91 7.04 -5.32
N GLY A 354 4.77 7.34 -5.96
CA GLY A 354 4.26 8.70 -6.19
C GLY A 354 4.77 9.36 -7.47
N ARG A 355 5.58 8.64 -8.27
CA ARG A 355 6.16 9.11 -9.54
C ARG A 355 5.60 8.41 -10.77
N GLU A 356 4.80 7.37 -10.55
CA GLU A 356 4.29 6.51 -11.61
C GLU A 356 3.19 7.24 -12.39
N VAL A 357 3.49 7.49 -13.67
CA VAL A 357 2.54 7.98 -14.65
C VAL A 357 2.42 6.91 -15.74
N ILE A 358 1.25 6.30 -15.83
CA ILE A 358 0.98 5.20 -16.77
C ILE A 358 0.00 5.72 -17.81
N THR A 359 0.50 5.93 -19.03
CA THR A 359 -0.27 6.46 -20.18
C THR A 359 -0.44 5.41 -21.27
N ILE A 360 0.26 4.28 -21.18
CA ILE A 360 0.23 3.17 -22.12
C ILE A 360 0.13 1.85 -21.35
N TYR A 361 -0.79 1.00 -21.77
CA TYR A 361 -1.00 -0.34 -21.26
C TYR A 361 -0.66 -1.30 -22.41
N SER A 362 0.44 -2.04 -22.29
CA SER A 362 1.02 -2.89 -23.35
C SER A 362 1.03 -4.35 -23.00
#